data_AF-A0A6I7WW03-F1
#
_entry.id   AF-A0A6I7WW03-F1
#
_cell.length_a   1.000
_cell.length_b   1.000
_cell.length_c   1.000
_cell.angle_alpha   90.00
_cell.angle_beta   90.00
_cell.angle_gamma   90.00
#
_symmetry.space_group_name_H-M   'P 1'
#
loop_
_entity.id
_entity.type
_entity.pdbx_description
1 polymer ?
#
loop_
_entity_poly.entity_id
_entity_poly.type
_entity_poly.pdbx_seq_one_letter_code
_entity_poly.pdbx_strand_id
1 'polypeptide(L)'
;MASEEHAAEGATQYIVHHLTPLSVGEGFWMLHLDTLFISAVLGALFIWVFKNAAEKATTGVPGTGQAFVEMMIEFVDQQVKDTFHGRSELIAPLGLTIFVWVFMWNFMDLFPVDILPAIAGMMGMEYMRVVPSTDL
;
A
#
# COMPACT_ATOMS: atom_id res chain seq x y z
N MET A 1 33.01 21.03 -15.30
CA MET A 1 32.38 22.33 -15.00
C MET A 1 30.97 22.45 -15.58
N ALA A 2 30.74 22.66 -16.89
CA ALA A 2 29.37 22.79 -17.44
C ALA A 2 28.57 21.46 -17.54
N SER A 3 29.24 20.31 -17.63
CA SER A 3 28.58 18.99 -17.68
C SER A 3 28.10 18.48 -16.32
N GLU A 4 28.67 18.98 -15.22
CA GLU A 4 28.31 18.58 -13.85
C GLU A 4 27.10 19.38 -13.33
N GLU A 5 26.96 20.65 -13.73
CA GLU A 5 25.77 21.47 -13.42
C GLU A 5 24.50 20.91 -14.08
N HIS A 6 24.55 20.47 -15.34
CA HIS A 6 23.40 19.85 -16.00
C HIS A 6 23.03 18.47 -15.44
N ALA A 7 24.00 17.71 -14.94
CA ALA A 7 23.73 16.45 -14.25
C ALA A 7 23.11 16.69 -12.86
N ALA A 8 23.53 17.75 -12.16
CA ALA A 8 22.94 18.16 -10.88
C ALA A 8 21.53 18.76 -11.05
N GLU A 9 21.27 19.51 -12.12
CA GLU A 9 19.91 19.94 -12.51
C GLU A 9 19.02 18.73 -12.81
N GLY A 10 19.51 17.77 -13.60
CA GLY A 10 18.77 16.55 -13.94
C GLY A 10 18.43 15.70 -12.70
N ALA A 11 19.38 15.50 -11.80
CA ALA A 11 19.16 14.74 -10.55
C ALA A 11 18.22 15.48 -9.60
N THR A 12 18.34 16.81 -9.48
CA THR A 12 17.47 17.62 -8.62
C THR A 12 16.04 17.67 -9.18
N GLN A 13 15.90 17.83 -10.49
CA GLN A 13 14.60 17.82 -11.17
C GLN A 13 13.96 16.43 -11.15
N TYR A 14 14.75 15.36 -11.22
CA TYR A 14 14.29 13.99 -11.00
C TYR A 14 13.75 13.81 -9.57
N ILE A 15 14.50 14.26 -8.56
CA ILE A 15 14.06 14.19 -7.16
C ILE A 15 12.76 14.98 -6.97
N VAL A 16 12.66 16.21 -7.48
CA VAL A 16 11.45 17.02 -7.38
C VAL A 16 10.27 16.37 -8.12
N HIS A 17 10.51 15.80 -9.30
CA HIS A 17 9.48 15.11 -10.09
C HIS A 17 8.87 13.92 -9.35
N HIS A 18 9.69 13.12 -8.65
CA HIS A 18 9.22 11.99 -7.83
C HIS A 18 8.59 12.41 -6.50
N LEU A 19 8.79 13.66 -6.07
CA LEU A 19 8.20 14.22 -4.87
C LEU A 19 6.90 15.01 -5.14
N THR A 20 6.58 15.29 -6.40
CA THR A 20 5.40 16.09 -6.76
C THR A 20 4.17 15.18 -6.90
N PRO A 21 3.17 15.27 -6.01
CA PRO A 21 1.99 14.41 -6.09
C PRO A 21 1.06 14.86 -7.23
N LEU A 22 0.33 13.92 -7.81
CA LEU A 22 -0.77 14.21 -8.73
C LEU A 22 -1.96 14.74 -7.93
N SER A 23 -2.08 16.05 -7.83
CA SER A 23 -3.11 16.70 -7.02
C SER A 23 -4.12 17.50 -7.84
N VAL A 24 -5.37 17.53 -7.40
CA VAL A 24 -6.41 18.45 -7.89
C VAL A 24 -6.91 19.33 -6.76
N GLY A 25 -7.00 20.64 -7.00
CA GLY A 25 -7.47 21.64 -6.04
C GLY A 25 -6.37 22.57 -5.53
N GLU A 26 -6.75 23.56 -4.73
CA GLU A 26 -5.83 24.53 -4.11
C GLU A 26 -6.11 24.68 -2.60
N GLY A 27 -5.05 24.93 -1.82
CA GLY A 27 -5.14 25.11 -0.37
C GLY A 27 -5.56 23.82 0.36
N PHE A 28 -6.44 23.94 1.36
CA PHE A 28 -6.93 22.78 2.14
C PHE A 28 -7.68 21.72 1.31
N TRP A 29 -8.18 22.09 0.13
CA TRP A 29 -8.93 21.21 -0.76
C TRP A 29 -8.06 20.56 -1.85
N MET A 30 -6.74 20.56 -1.68
CA MET A 30 -5.82 19.84 -2.54
C MET A 30 -5.94 18.34 -2.27
N LEU A 31 -6.47 17.60 -3.24
CA LEU A 31 -6.64 16.15 -3.17
C LEU A 31 -5.52 15.46 -3.94
N HIS A 32 -4.75 14.62 -3.25
CA HIS A 32 -3.71 13.76 -3.84
C HIS A 32 -4.36 12.52 -4.47
N LEU A 33 -4.63 12.61 -5.78
CA LEU A 33 -5.36 11.58 -6.53
C LEU A 33 -4.58 10.27 -6.64
N ASP A 34 -3.26 10.36 -6.70
CA ASP A 34 -2.35 9.23 -6.71
C ASP A 34 -2.41 8.45 -5.39
N THR A 35 -2.28 9.14 -4.25
CA THR A 35 -2.43 8.55 -2.90
C THR A 35 -3.80 7.88 -2.74
N LEU A 36 -4.87 8.57 -3.13
CA LEU A 36 -6.24 8.07 -3.02
C LEU A 36 -6.48 6.84 -3.89
N PHE A 37 -6.01 6.87 -5.14
CA PHE A 37 -6.18 5.77 -6.07
C PHE A 37 -5.44 4.52 -5.60
N ILE A 38 -4.16 4.64 -5.26
CA ILE A 38 -3.37 3.49 -4.80
C ILE A 38 -3.92 2.93 -3.48
N SER A 39 -4.34 3.80 -2.55
CA SER A 39 -4.98 3.35 -1.31
C SER A 39 -6.26 2.56 -1.56
N ALA A 40 -7.10 3.03 -2.49
CA ALA A 40 -8.34 2.36 -2.85
C ALA A 40 -8.08 1.00 -3.55
N VAL A 41 -7.11 0.95 -4.46
CA VAL A 41 -6.73 -0.30 -5.17
C VAL A 41 -6.18 -1.33 -4.19
N LEU A 42 -5.28 -0.94 -3.29
CA LEU A 42 -4.72 -1.84 -2.28
C LEU A 42 -5.79 -2.31 -1.29
N GLY A 43 -6.68 -1.42 -0.86
CA GLY A 43 -7.82 -1.79 -0.03
C GLY A 43 -8.76 -2.79 -0.72
N ALA A 44 -9.05 -2.58 -2.00
CA ALA A 44 -9.86 -3.50 -2.80
C ALA A 44 -9.16 -4.86 -2.98
N LEU A 45 -7.84 -4.86 -3.20
CA LEU A 45 -7.03 -6.08 -3.30
C LEU A 45 -7.04 -6.86 -1.98
N PHE A 46 -6.86 -6.18 -0.84
CA PHE A 46 -6.97 -6.77 0.49
C PHE A 46 -8.31 -7.50 0.67
N ILE A 47 -9.41 -6.79 0.45
CA ILE A 47 -10.77 -7.36 0.57
C ILE A 47 -10.92 -8.55 -0.36
N TRP A 48 -10.45 -8.44 -1.61
CA TRP A 48 -10.54 -9.53 -2.58
C TRP A 48 -9.76 -10.78 -2.15
N VAL A 49 -8.52 -10.63 -1.67
CA VAL A 49 -7.70 -11.77 -1.20
C VAL A 49 -8.36 -12.46 -0.01
N PHE A 50 -8.77 -11.69 1.00
CA PHE A 50 -9.38 -12.25 2.21
C PHE A 50 -10.75 -12.86 1.94
N LYS A 51 -11.56 -12.23 1.08
CA LYS A 51 -12.85 -12.79 0.66
C LYS A 51 -12.65 -14.11 -0.09
N ASN A 52 -11.72 -14.16 -1.02
CA ASN A 52 -11.43 -15.37 -1.81
C ASN A 52 -10.90 -16.51 -0.92
N ALA A 53 -10.06 -16.20 0.06
CA ALA A 53 -9.59 -17.17 1.05
C ALA A 53 -10.72 -17.67 1.96
N ALA A 54 -11.62 -16.78 2.41
CA ALA A 54 -12.77 -17.15 3.24
C ALA A 54 -13.79 -18.02 2.48
N GLU A 55 -14.07 -17.71 1.20
CA GLU A 55 -14.99 -18.48 0.36
C GLU A 55 -14.44 -19.87 0.01
N LYS A 56 -13.12 -20.01 -0.08
CA LYS A 56 -12.44 -21.28 -0.41
C LYS A 56 -11.90 -22.01 0.83
N ALA A 57 -12.24 -21.55 2.03
CA ALA A 57 -11.75 -22.16 3.26
C ALA A 57 -12.24 -23.61 3.36
N THR A 58 -11.30 -24.52 3.54
CA THR A 58 -11.57 -25.95 3.75
C THR A 58 -11.10 -26.39 5.12
N THR A 59 -11.86 -27.28 5.77
CA THR A 59 -11.51 -27.83 7.10
C THR A 59 -10.52 -29.00 7.05
N GLY A 60 -10.15 -29.44 5.84
CA GLY A 60 -9.18 -30.51 5.59
C GLY A 60 -7.74 -29.98 5.54
N VAL A 61 -7.00 -30.38 4.50
CA VAL A 61 -5.65 -29.83 4.26
C VAL A 61 -5.80 -28.50 3.53
N PRO A 62 -5.38 -27.37 4.13
CA PRO A 62 -5.50 -26.07 3.50
C PRO A 62 -4.60 -25.97 2.27
N GLY A 63 -5.09 -25.35 1.20
CA GLY A 63 -4.26 -24.95 0.06
C GLY A 63 -3.26 -23.87 0.47
N THR A 64 -2.17 -23.69 -0.31
CA THR A 64 -1.08 -22.75 0.03
C THR A 64 -1.57 -21.31 0.31
N GLY A 65 -2.55 -20.82 -0.45
CA GLY A 65 -3.12 -19.48 -0.24
C GLY A 65 -3.98 -19.37 1.03
N GLN A 66 -4.73 -20.42 1.38
CA GLN A 66 -5.51 -20.48 2.62
C GLN A 66 -4.57 -20.51 3.83
N ALA A 67 -3.54 -21.38 3.79
CA ALA A 67 -2.57 -21.51 4.86
C ALA A 67 -1.81 -20.19 5.16
N PHE A 68 -1.50 -19.41 4.13
CA PHE A 68 -0.89 -18.08 4.31
C PHE A 68 -1.83 -17.11 5.04
N VAL A 69 -3.10 -17.05 4.64
CA VAL A 69 -4.09 -16.16 5.27
C VAL A 69 -4.38 -16.58 6.71
N GLU A 70 -4.49 -17.88 6.98
CA GLU A 70 -4.65 -18.42 8.34
C GLU A 70 -3.47 -18.04 9.23
N MET A 71 -2.24 -18.21 8.74
CA MET A 71 -1.03 -17.82 9.47
C MET A 71 -1.05 -16.33 9.85
N MET A 72 -1.50 -15.44 8.96
CA MET A 72 -1.62 -14.02 9.27
C MET A 72 -2.71 -13.72 10.30
N ILE A 73 -3.87 -14.40 10.20
CA ILE A 73 -4.98 -14.23 11.15
C ILE A 73 -4.55 -14.68 12.55
N GLU A 74 -3.94 -15.86 12.66
CA GLU A 74 -3.43 -16.40 13.92
C GLU A 74 -2.35 -15.49 14.52
N PHE A 75 -1.44 -14.98 13.69
CA PHE A 75 -0.42 -14.03 14.14
C PHE A 75 -1.05 -12.79 14.77
N VAL A 76 -2.02 -12.16 14.10
CA VAL A 76 -2.66 -10.95 14.63
C VAL A 76 -3.51 -11.25 15.86
N ASP A 77 -4.26 -12.36 15.85
CA ASP A 77 -5.07 -12.77 16.99
C ASP A 77 -4.21 -13.01 18.24
N GLN A 78 -3.05 -13.64 18.09
CA GLN A 78 -2.10 -13.81 19.20
C GLN A 78 -1.58 -12.46 19.71
N GLN A 79 -1.16 -11.56 18.82
CA GLN A 79 -0.68 -10.21 19.20
C GLN A 79 -1.76 -9.40 19.94
N VAL A 80 -3.02 -9.51 19.51
CA VAL A 80 -4.15 -8.85 20.17
C VAL A 80 -4.39 -9.44 21.55
N LYS A 81 -4.38 -10.77 21.70
CA LYS A 81 -4.56 -11.46 22.99
C LYS A 81 -3.47 -11.11 24.01
N ASP A 82 -2.22 -10.99 23.55
CA ASP A 82 -1.10 -10.66 24.43
C ASP A 82 -1.15 -9.20 24.92
N THR A 83 -1.72 -8.30 24.10
CA THR A 83 -1.80 -6.87 24.40
C THR A 83 -3.09 -6.51 25.16
N PHE A 84 -4.22 -7.12 24.79
CA PHE A 84 -5.54 -6.76 25.28
C PHE A 84 -6.22 -7.95 25.97
N HIS A 85 -6.48 -7.79 27.27
CA HIS A 85 -7.00 -8.86 28.14
C HIS A 85 -8.53 -8.78 28.35
N GLY A 86 -9.22 -7.86 27.67
CA GLY A 86 -10.68 -7.74 27.72
C GLY A 86 -11.40 -8.60 26.68
N ARG A 87 -12.72 -8.69 26.77
CA ARG A 87 -13.56 -9.30 25.71
C ARG A 87 -14.10 -8.22 24.80
N SER A 88 -13.63 -8.19 23.55
CA SER A 88 -14.22 -7.38 22.49
C SER A 88 -14.08 -8.11 21.15
N GLU A 89 -15.21 -8.36 20.51
CA GLU A 89 -15.28 -9.01 19.19
C GLU A 89 -14.79 -8.10 18.06
N LEU A 90 -14.63 -6.80 18.33
CA LEU A 90 -14.20 -5.81 17.33
C LEU A 90 -12.69 -5.63 17.27
N ILE A 91 -11.96 -5.91 18.35
CA ILE A 91 -10.53 -5.58 18.42
C ILE A 91 -9.71 -6.50 17.52
N ALA A 92 -10.01 -7.80 17.50
CA ALA A 92 -9.33 -8.76 16.63
C ALA A 92 -9.50 -8.42 15.12
N PRO A 93 -10.71 -8.22 14.57
CA PRO A 93 -10.86 -7.89 13.16
C PRO A 93 -10.30 -6.51 12.81
N LEU A 94 -10.42 -5.51 13.69
CA LEU A 94 -9.81 -4.20 13.45
C LEU A 94 -8.28 -4.29 13.44
N GLY A 95 -7.68 -5.00 14.39
CA GLY A 95 -6.24 -5.24 14.42
C GLY A 95 -5.74 -5.90 13.13
N LEU A 96 -6.48 -6.88 12.62
CA LEU A 96 -6.17 -7.56 11.36
C LEU A 96 -6.20 -6.60 10.18
N THR A 97 -7.25 -5.77 10.06
CA THR A 97 -7.34 -4.80 8.97
C THR A 97 -6.21 -3.79 9.01
N ILE A 98 -5.89 -3.22 10.18
CA ILE A 98 -4.81 -2.24 10.32
C ILE A 98 -3.45 -2.88 9.98
N PHE A 99 -3.17 -4.07 10.54
CA PHE A 99 -1.92 -4.77 10.30
C PHE A 99 -1.71 -5.05 8.81
N VAL A 100 -2.67 -5.70 8.15
CA VAL A 100 -2.53 -6.09 6.75
C VAL A 100 -2.48 -4.88 5.84
N TRP A 101 -3.31 -3.86 6.11
CA TRP A 101 -3.38 -2.69 5.24
C TRP A 101 -2.10 -1.85 5.33
N VAL A 102 -1.57 -1.62 6.53
CA VAL A 102 -0.29 -0.94 6.73
C VAL A 102 0.87 -1.78 6.18
N PHE A 103 0.85 -3.11 6.38
CA PHE A 103 1.83 -4.00 5.77
C PHE A 103 1.83 -3.88 4.25
N MET A 104 0.67 -3.81 3.61
CA MET A 104 0.57 -3.64 2.15
C MET A 104 1.11 -2.29 1.66
N TRP A 105 0.86 -1.19 2.39
CA TRP A 105 1.48 0.11 2.06
C TRP A 105 3.00 0.05 2.13
N ASN A 106 3.56 -0.57 3.17
CA ASN A 106 5.01 -0.74 3.30
C ASN A 106 5.58 -1.75 2.29
N PHE A 107 4.80 -2.77 1.92
CA PHE A 107 5.21 -3.75 0.91
C PHE A 107 5.30 -3.14 -0.49
N MET A 108 4.45 -2.15 -0.80
CA MET A 108 4.57 -1.38 -2.03
C MET A 108 5.86 -0.56 -2.11
N ASP A 109 6.42 -0.15 -0.95
CA ASP A 109 7.71 0.56 -0.88
C ASP A 109 8.90 -0.38 -1.19
N LEU A 110 8.72 -1.70 -1.01
CA LEU A 110 9.71 -2.70 -1.41
C LEU A 110 9.71 -2.95 -2.93
N PHE A 111 8.61 -2.65 -3.62
CA PHE A 111 8.59 -2.72 -5.09
C PHE A 111 9.41 -1.58 -5.68
N PRO A 112 10.28 -1.85 -6.68
CA PRO A 112 11.05 -0.80 -7.32
C PRO A 112 10.09 0.27 -7.87
N VAL A 113 10.19 1.48 -7.32
CA VAL A 113 9.29 2.61 -7.59
C VAL A 113 9.32 3.04 -9.06
N ASP A 114 10.25 2.51 -9.86
CA ASP A 114 10.47 2.83 -11.27
C ASP A 114 9.65 1.96 -12.24
N ILE A 115 9.14 0.80 -11.81
CA ILE A 115 8.37 -0.10 -12.71
C ILE A 115 6.97 0.45 -12.99
N LEU A 116 6.35 1.09 -11.99
CA LEU A 116 4.99 1.62 -12.08
C LEU A 116 4.93 2.93 -12.91
N PRO A 117 5.86 3.90 -12.76
CA PRO A 117 6.02 5.04 -13.66
C PRO A 117 6.37 4.64 -15.08
N ALA A 118 7.15 3.56 -15.29
CA ALA A 118 7.45 3.07 -16.64
C ALA A 118 6.18 2.57 -17.36
N ILE A 119 5.27 1.90 -16.65
CA ILE A 119 3.96 1.47 -17.19
C ILE A 119 3.01 2.67 -17.35
N ALA A 120 3.01 3.62 -16.40
CA ALA A 120 2.20 4.85 -16.49
C ALA A 120 2.65 5.77 -17.64
N GLY A 121 3.95 5.83 -17.91
CA GLY A 121 4.53 6.55 -19.06
C GLY A 121 4.10 5.94 -20.40
N MET A 122 3.89 4.63 -20.48
CA MET A 122 3.31 3.98 -21.66
C MET A 122 1.82 4.31 -21.85
N MET A 123 1.12 4.74 -20.79
CA MET A 123 -0.29 5.15 -20.82
C MET A 123 -0.48 6.68 -20.87
N GLY A 124 0.61 7.46 -20.99
CA GLY A 124 0.57 8.92 -21.16
C GLY A 124 0.39 9.75 -19.88
N MET A 125 0.64 9.16 -18.70
CA MET A 125 0.55 9.86 -17.40
C MET A 125 1.96 10.10 -16.85
N GLU A 126 2.44 11.35 -16.87
CA GLU A 126 3.81 11.73 -16.47
C GLU A 126 4.04 11.74 -14.94
N TYR A 127 2.99 11.83 -14.11
CA TYR A 127 3.11 12.02 -12.66
C TYR A 127 2.31 10.97 -11.88
N MET A 128 2.99 10.14 -11.08
CA MET A 128 2.32 9.22 -10.15
C MET A 128 3.21 8.94 -8.93
N ARG A 129 2.76 9.36 -7.75
CA ARG A 129 3.33 8.91 -6.48
C ARG A 129 2.70 7.57 -6.11
N VAL A 130 3.53 6.54 -5.97
CA VAL A 130 3.08 5.15 -5.83
C VAL A 130 2.83 4.76 -4.37
N VAL A 131 3.37 5.53 -3.41
CA VAL A 131 3.41 5.15 -2.00
C VAL A 131 2.49 6.06 -1.17
N PRO A 132 1.30 5.58 -0.77
CA PRO A 132 0.36 6.40 -0.01
C PRO A 132 0.84 6.77 1.40
N SER A 133 1.73 5.97 1.99
CA SER A 133 2.24 6.22 3.35
C SER A 133 3.16 7.43 3.47
N THR A 134 3.56 8.03 2.35
CA THR A 134 4.43 9.21 2.33
C THR A 134 3.64 10.53 2.26
N ASP A 135 2.31 10.47 2.28
CA ASP A 135 1.43 11.63 2.32
C ASP A 135 1.05 11.97 3.77
N LEU A 136 1.26 13.23 4.19
CA LEU A 136 1.08 13.73 5.57
C LEU A 136 -0.05 14.77 5.67
#